data_AF-A0A435H2X1-F1
#
_entry.id   AF-A0A435H2X1-F1
#
_cell.length_a   1.000
_cell.length_b   1.000
_cell.length_c   1.000
_cell.angle_alpha   90.00
_cell.angle_beta   90.00
_cell.angle_gamma   90.00
#
_symmetry.space_group_name_H-M   'P 1'
#
loop_
_entity.id
_entity.type
_entity.pdbx_description
1 polymer ?
#
loop_
_entity_poly.entity_id
_entity_poly.type
_entity_poly.pdbx_seq_one_letter_code
_entity_poly.pdbx_strand_id
1 'polypeptide(L)'
;MLYFSRFKMILIWVAVAITVILAAPNLFSASTLAQLPNWVPTRQMTLGLDLQGGSHILLEMNQNDLIKDRLETTRDEIRTLLRDAKIGYTGLAGTGRTLQVRITDPAQIDAAKTALKTLTDPVAAGLFTGGSVQEMTLDDSEPGLLKFNVTDAGIKYRTSTALTQSIEVVERRVNELG
;
A
#
# COMPACT_ATOMS: atom_id res chain seq x y z
N MET A 1 -57.81 -6.94 -13.24
CA MET A 1 -57.13 -7.17 -14.54
C MET A 1 -56.39 -5.90 -14.92
N LEU A 2 -55.05 -5.94 -14.97
CA LEU A 2 -54.24 -4.80 -15.42
C LEU A 2 -54.41 -4.66 -16.94
N TYR A 3 -55.19 -3.66 -17.38
CA TYR A 3 -55.31 -3.30 -18.80
C TYR A 3 -54.12 -2.42 -19.19
N PHE A 4 -53.17 -3.00 -19.93
CA PHE A 4 -52.04 -2.24 -20.48
C PHE A 4 -52.43 -1.61 -21.83
N SER A 5 -52.20 -0.31 -21.97
CA SER A 5 -52.38 0.40 -23.24
C SER A 5 -51.45 -0.19 -24.30
N ARG A 6 -52.00 -0.50 -25.49
CA ARG A 6 -51.27 -1.07 -26.63
C ARG A 6 -50.05 -0.23 -27.02
N PHE A 7 -50.14 1.10 -26.89
CA PHE A 7 -49.04 2.01 -27.16
C PHE A 7 -47.88 1.84 -26.16
N LYS A 8 -48.20 1.67 -24.86
CA LYS A 8 -47.19 1.41 -23.83
C LYS A 8 -46.51 0.07 -24.05
N MET A 9 -47.27 -0.94 -24.47
CA MET A 9 -46.74 -2.27 -24.78
C MET A 9 -45.76 -2.22 -25.97
N ILE A 10 -46.11 -1.51 -27.05
CA ILE A 10 -45.23 -1.33 -28.21
C ILE A 10 -43.94 -0.62 -27.81
N LEU A 11 -44.04 0.46 -27.00
CA LEU A 11 -42.88 1.21 -26.54
C LEU A 11 -41.93 0.34 -25.70
N ILE A 12 -42.46 -0.49 -24.80
CA ILE A 12 -41.66 -1.44 -24.01
C ILE A 12 -40.94 -2.44 -24.93
N TRP A 13 -41.63 -3.03 -25.91
CA TRP A 13 -41.01 -3.97 -26.85
C TRP A 13 -39.91 -3.31 -27.69
N VAL A 14 -40.12 -2.08 -28.14
CA VAL A 14 -39.09 -1.32 -28.87
C VAL A 14 -37.88 -1.04 -27.98
N ALA A 15 -38.09 -0.63 -26.73
CA ALA A 15 -36.98 -0.40 -25.79
C ALA A 15 -36.18 -1.68 -25.53
N VAL A 16 -36.85 -2.83 -25.33
CA VAL A 16 -36.20 -4.13 -25.17
C VAL A 16 -35.41 -4.50 -26.42
N ALA A 17 -36.00 -4.32 -27.62
CA ALA A 17 -35.33 -4.63 -28.88
C ALA A 17 -34.05 -3.79 -29.08
N ILE A 18 -34.10 -2.49 -28.75
CA ILE A 18 -32.93 -1.60 -28.81
C ILE A 18 -31.82 -2.07 -27.87
N THR A 19 -32.16 -2.44 -26.62
CA THR A 19 -31.18 -2.94 -25.65
C THR A 19 -30.53 -4.24 -26.12
N VAL A 20 -31.30 -5.16 -26.71
CA VAL A 20 -30.77 -6.41 -27.26
C VAL A 20 -29.81 -6.13 -28.43
N ILE A 21 -30.17 -5.21 -29.34
CA ILE A 21 -29.30 -4.84 -30.47
C ILE A 21 -27.99 -4.22 -29.99
N LEU A 22 -28.02 -3.38 -28.96
CA LEU A 22 -26.82 -2.77 -28.38
C LEU A 22 -25.96 -3.77 -27.61
N ALA A 23 -26.55 -4.81 -27.02
CA ALA A 23 -25.83 -5.84 -26.26
C ALA A 23 -25.28 -6.98 -27.14
N ALA A 24 -25.89 -7.22 -28.32
CA ALA A 24 -25.52 -8.28 -29.25
C ALA A 24 -24.01 -8.36 -29.58
N PRO A 25 -23.25 -7.25 -29.73
CA PRO A 25 -21.83 -7.30 -30.08
C PRO A 25 -20.97 -8.01 -29.03
N ASN A 26 -21.39 -8.02 -27.76
CA ASN A 26 -20.63 -8.69 -26.69
C ASN A 26 -20.71 -10.23 -26.75
N LEU A 27 -21.60 -10.81 -27.58
CA LEU A 27 -21.77 -12.26 -27.74
C LEU A 27 -20.90 -12.85 -28.86
N PHE A 28 -20.30 -12.01 -29.71
CA PHE A 28 -19.53 -12.44 -30.86
C PHE A 28 -18.04 -12.16 -30.65
N SER A 29 -17.16 -12.88 -31.36
CA SER A 29 -15.73 -12.58 -31.36
C SER A 29 -15.43 -11.29 -32.13
N ALA A 30 -14.37 -10.57 -31.76
CA ALA A 30 -13.93 -9.36 -32.46
C ALA A 30 -13.68 -9.59 -33.97
N SER A 31 -13.24 -10.80 -34.34
CA SER A 31 -13.04 -11.22 -35.74
C SER A 31 -14.34 -11.27 -36.56
N THR A 32 -15.45 -11.64 -35.93
CA THR A 32 -16.77 -11.74 -36.59
C THR A 32 -17.40 -10.35 -36.73
N LEU A 33 -17.21 -9.48 -35.74
CA LEU A 33 -17.70 -8.11 -35.79
C LEU A 33 -16.98 -7.25 -36.82
N ALA A 34 -15.69 -7.49 -37.06
CA ALA A 34 -14.90 -6.77 -38.08
C ALA A 34 -15.38 -7.03 -39.52
N GLN A 35 -16.14 -8.11 -39.74
CA GLN A 35 -16.70 -8.46 -41.05
C GLN A 35 -18.12 -7.91 -41.26
N LEU A 36 -18.72 -7.29 -40.23
CA LEU A 36 -20.04 -6.70 -40.33
C LEU A 36 -19.98 -5.30 -40.96
N PRO A 37 -21.01 -4.92 -41.73
CA PRO A 37 -21.07 -3.59 -42.33
C PRO A 37 -21.19 -2.47 -41.30
N ASN A 38 -20.65 -1.29 -41.63
CA ASN A 38 -20.46 -0.13 -40.73
C ASN A 38 -21.72 0.43 -40.04
N TRP A 39 -22.92 -0.02 -40.41
CA TRP A 39 -24.18 0.40 -39.81
C TRP A 39 -24.58 -0.41 -38.56
N VAL A 40 -23.88 -1.52 -38.28
CA VAL A 40 -24.10 -2.35 -37.08
C VAL A 40 -23.23 -1.83 -35.94
N PRO A 41 -23.72 -1.72 -34.69
CA PRO A 41 -22.87 -1.41 -33.56
C PRO A 41 -21.82 -2.52 -33.38
N THR A 42 -20.55 -2.20 -33.57
CA THR A 42 -19.42 -3.14 -33.45
C THR A 42 -18.59 -2.92 -32.19
N ARG A 43 -18.92 -1.89 -31.39
CA ARG A 43 -18.22 -1.59 -30.14
C ARG A 43 -18.60 -2.59 -29.06
N GLN A 44 -17.65 -3.45 -28.72
CA GLN A 44 -17.74 -4.30 -27.54
C GLN A 44 -17.42 -3.46 -26.30
N MET A 45 -17.96 -3.87 -25.15
CA MET A 45 -17.54 -3.33 -23.87
C MET A 45 -16.07 -3.70 -23.63
N THR A 46 -15.25 -2.77 -23.14
CA THR A 46 -13.87 -3.09 -22.74
C THR A 46 -13.94 -4.05 -21.56
N LEU A 47 -13.45 -5.28 -21.75
CA LEU A 47 -13.32 -6.24 -20.66
C LEU A 47 -12.09 -5.85 -19.84
N GLY A 48 -12.24 -5.69 -18.53
CA GLY A 48 -11.09 -5.54 -17.64
C GLY A 48 -10.16 -6.75 -17.72
N LEU A 49 -8.90 -6.59 -17.31
CA LEU A 49 -7.87 -7.63 -17.41
C LEU A 49 -8.29 -8.96 -16.76
N ASP A 50 -9.06 -8.90 -15.66
CA ASP A 50 -9.58 -10.07 -14.96
C ASP A 50 -10.39 -11.02 -15.86
N LEU A 51 -11.09 -10.48 -16.87
CA LEU A 51 -11.93 -11.25 -17.79
C LEU A 51 -11.24 -11.63 -19.11
N GLN A 52 -10.08 -11.03 -19.41
CA GLN A 52 -9.33 -11.31 -20.65
C GLN A 52 -8.28 -12.43 -20.50
N GLY A 53 -8.10 -12.98 -19.29
CA GLY A 53 -7.02 -13.92 -18.98
C GLY A 53 -5.71 -13.16 -18.79
N GLY A 54 -5.36 -12.89 -17.53
CA GLY A 54 -4.38 -11.88 -17.16
C GLY A 54 -2.89 -12.26 -17.28
N SER A 55 -2.03 -11.28 -16.99
CA SER A 55 -0.58 -11.42 -16.84
C SER A 55 -0.20 -11.85 -15.43
N HIS A 56 0.67 -12.84 -15.28
CA HIS A 56 1.26 -13.20 -13.98
C HIS A 56 2.50 -12.35 -13.70
N ILE A 57 2.46 -11.55 -12.63
CA ILE A 57 3.59 -10.73 -12.19
C ILE A 57 4.18 -11.35 -10.93
N LEU A 58 5.47 -11.69 -10.98
CA LEU A 58 6.25 -12.12 -9.81
C LEU A 58 6.94 -10.88 -9.22
N LEU A 59 6.62 -10.56 -7.97
CA LEU A 59 7.22 -9.46 -7.23
C LEU A 59 8.12 -10.05 -6.14
N GLU A 60 9.40 -9.67 -6.17
CA GLU A 60 10.36 -9.96 -5.10
C GLU A 60 10.70 -8.67 -4.38
N MET A 61 10.83 -8.74 -3.06
CA MET A 61 11.21 -7.60 -2.24
C MET A 61 12.48 -7.89 -1.45
N ASN A 62 13.44 -6.98 -1.58
CA ASN A 62 14.68 -7.05 -0.83
C ASN A 62 14.49 -6.46 0.58
N GLN A 63 14.51 -7.34 1.59
CA GLN A 63 14.38 -6.93 2.99
C GLN A 63 15.51 -6.03 3.45
N ASN A 64 16.72 -6.16 2.88
CA ASN A 64 17.87 -5.37 3.29
C ASN A 64 17.69 -3.89 2.93
N ASP A 65 17.08 -3.62 1.76
CA ASP A 65 16.80 -2.25 1.32
C ASP A 65 15.74 -1.62 2.23
N LEU A 66 14.70 -2.38 2.59
CA LEU A 66 13.67 -1.92 3.52
C LEU A 66 14.23 -1.60 4.92
N ILE A 67 15.14 -2.44 5.42
CA ILE A 67 15.83 -2.20 6.69
C ILE A 67 16.67 -0.93 6.60
N LYS A 68 17.44 -0.77 5.52
CA LYS A 68 18.29 0.40 5.30
C LYS A 68 17.46 1.68 5.26
N ASP A 69 16.41 1.73 4.45
CA ASP A 69 15.52 2.88 4.34
C ASP A 69 14.86 3.22 5.69
N ARG A 70 14.47 2.19 6.45
CA ARG A 70 13.92 2.38 7.80
C ARG A 70 14.96 2.96 8.76
N LEU A 71 16.21 2.50 8.71
CA LEU A 71 17.28 3.05 9.54
C LEU A 71 17.59 4.51 9.17
N GLU A 72 17.60 4.84 7.88
CA GLU A 72 17.79 6.22 7.41
C GLU A 72 16.64 7.12 7.87
N THR A 73 15.39 6.69 7.69
CA THR A 73 14.21 7.43 8.17
C THR A 73 14.25 7.65 9.68
N THR A 74 14.55 6.60 10.44
CA THR A 74 14.61 6.67 11.91
C THR A 74 15.76 7.56 12.37
N ARG A 75 16.90 7.53 11.66
CA ARG A 75 18.02 8.44 11.93
C ARG A 75 17.59 9.90 11.81
N ASP A 76 16.81 10.22 10.77
CA ASP A 76 16.33 11.57 10.52
C ASP A 76 15.24 11.97 11.53
N GLU A 77 14.39 11.03 11.96
CA GLU A 77 13.44 11.21 13.07
C GLU A 77 14.17 11.50 14.40
N ILE A 78 15.18 10.69 14.77
CA ILE A 78 16.01 10.92 15.97
C ILE A 78 16.64 12.31 15.93
N ARG A 79 17.23 12.69 14.79
CA ARG A 79 17.82 14.04 14.61
C ARG A 79 16.79 15.13 14.86
N THR A 80 15.59 14.98 14.32
CA THR A 80 14.52 15.97 14.45
C THR A 80 14.03 16.07 15.90
N LEU A 81 13.72 14.94 16.53
CA LEU A 81 13.24 14.87 17.91
C LEU A 81 14.25 15.45 18.92
N LEU A 82 15.54 15.11 18.77
CA LEU A 82 16.58 15.63 19.65
C LEU A 82 16.82 17.12 19.43
N ARG A 83 16.75 17.60 18.18
CA ARG A 83 16.87 19.03 17.88
C ARG A 83 15.72 19.83 18.46
N ASP A 84 14.50 19.33 18.35
CA ASP A 84 13.30 19.99 18.87
C ASP A 84 13.31 20.03 20.41
N ALA A 85 13.85 18.99 21.05
CA ALA A 85 14.12 18.96 22.49
C ALA A 85 15.36 19.77 22.92
N LYS A 86 16.10 20.38 21.97
CA LYS A 86 17.36 21.12 22.20
C LYS A 86 18.46 20.30 22.89
N ILE A 87 18.52 19.00 22.59
CA ILE A 87 19.48 18.07 23.19
C ILE A 87 20.67 17.89 22.25
N GLY A 88 21.88 18.12 22.77
CA GLY A 88 23.12 17.92 22.03
C GLY A 88 23.48 16.43 21.90
N TYR A 89 23.70 15.95 20.68
CA TYR A 89 24.05 14.56 20.41
C TYR A 89 25.25 14.44 19.46
N THR A 90 25.97 13.32 19.57
CA THR A 90 27.14 12.98 18.75
C THR A 90 27.06 11.52 18.29
N GLY A 91 27.83 11.17 17.26
CA GLY A 91 27.99 9.78 16.84
C GLY A 91 26.74 9.10 16.30
N LEU A 92 25.77 9.86 15.76
CA LEU A 92 24.56 9.30 15.16
C LEU A 92 24.88 8.53 13.87
N ALA A 93 24.98 7.21 14.01
CA ALA A 93 25.34 6.27 12.95
C ALA A 93 24.45 5.02 13.01
N GLY A 94 24.14 4.46 11.83
CA GLY A 94 23.44 3.19 11.69
C GLY A 94 24.36 2.15 11.07
N THR A 95 24.45 0.98 11.70
CA THR A 95 25.25 -0.15 11.23
C THR A 95 24.38 -1.41 11.22
N GLY A 96 24.17 -2.00 10.04
CA GLY A 96 23.42 -3.24 9.90
C GLY A 96 21.94 -3.07 10.23
N ARG A 97 21.54 -3.41 11.45
CA ARG A 97 20.16 -3.29 11.99
C ARG A 97 20.07 -2.40 13.23
N THR A 98 21.19 -1.77 13.61
CA THR A 98 21.31 -0.99 14.84
C THR A 98 21.62 0.46 14.53
N LEU A 99 20.90 1.38 15.15
CA LEU A 99 21.22 2.80 15.22
C LEU A 99 21.80 3.12 16.58
N GLN A 100 22.88 3.88 16.62
CA GLN A 100 23.47 4.34 17.86
C GLN A 100 23.53 5.87 17.87
N VAL A 101 23.24 6.45 19.03
CA VAL A 101 23.36 7.90 19.26
C VAL A 101 23.91 8.13 20.65
N ARG A 102 24.92 9.01 20.76
CA ARG A 102 25.51 9.40 22.03
C ARG A 102 24.98 10.76 22.44
N ILE A 103 24.43 10.85 23.64
CA ILE A 103 24.00 12.14 24.21
C ILE A 103 25.22 12.81 24.84
N THR A 104 25.41 14.09 24.55
CA THR A 104 26.61 14.84 24.97
C THR A 104 26.52 15.28 26.43
N ASP A 105 25.32 15.63 26.88
CA ASP A 105 25.05 16.05 28.25
C ASP A 105 24.43 14.88 29.06
N PRO A 106 25.10 14.34 30.08
CA PRO A 106 24.56 13.27 30.91
C PRO A 106 23.29 13.67 31.68
N ALA A 107 23.08 14.96 31.96
CA ALA A 107 21.87 15.44 32.63
C ALA A 107 20.62 15.39 31.73
N GLN A 108 20.82 15.30 30.41
CA GLN A 108 19.73 15.29 29.42
C GLN A 108 19.38 13.88 28.90
N ILE A 109 20.00 12.82 29.43
CA ILE A 109 19.75 11.44 29.00
C ILE A 109 18.27 11.06 29.20
N ASP A 110 17.68 11.37 30.34
CA ASP A 110 16.28 11.02 30.63
C ASP A 110 15.30 11.81 29.76
N ALA A 111 15.61 13.08 29.47
CA ALA A 111 14.85 13.90 28.53
C ALA A 111 14.95 13.34 27.10
N ALA A 112 16.14 12.89 26.68
CA ALA A 112 16.36 12.26 25.38
C ALA A 112 15.57 10.95 25.26
N LYS A 113 15.60 10.09 26.28
CA LYS A 113 14.80 8.85 26.31
C LYS A 113 13.31 9.14 26.20
N THR A 114 12.83 10.18 26.88
CA THR A 114 11.43 10.59 26.82
C THR A 114 11.04 11.09 25.42
N ALA A 115 11.90 11.89 24.77
CA ALA A 115 11.66 12.37 23.41
C ALA A 115 11.67 11.24 22.37
N LEU A 116 12.58 10.26 22.53
CA LEU A 116 12.76 9.14 21.60
C LEU A 116 11.83 7.95 21.88
N LYS A 117 11.04 8.00 22.97
CA LYS A 117 10.10 6.94 23.34
C LYS A 117 9.11 6.62 22.22
N THR A 118 8.71 7.65 21.47
CA THR A 118 7.83 7.55 20.29
C THR A 118 8.35 6.59 19.21
N LEU A 119 9.67 6.40 19.10
CA LEU A 119 10.29 5.48 18.14
C LEU A 119 10.26 4.03 18.61
N THR A 120 10.21 3.81 19.92
CA THR A 120 10.15 2.49 20.56
C THR A 120 8.73 2.07 20.90
N ASP A 121 7.78 2.99 20.79
CA ASP A 121 6.38 2.73 21.07
C ASP A 121 5.86 1.68 20.06
N PRO A 122 5.12 0.67 20.54
CA PRO A 122 4.71 -0.42 19.69
C PRO A 122 3.64 0.09 18.71
N VAL A 123 3.90 -0.14 17.43
CA VAL A 123 2.99 0.25 16.35
C VAL A 123 1.80 -0.68 16.38
N ALA A 124 0.59 -0.12 16.33
CA ALA A 124 -0.63 -0.91 16.22
C ALA A 124 -0.59 -1.67 14.89
N ALA A 125 -0.31 -2.98 14.94
CA ALA A 125 -0.35 -3.82 13.76
C ALA A 125 -1.82 -4.10 13.45
N GLY A 126 -2.45 -3.17 12.75
CA GLY A 126 -3.81 -3.27 12.21
C GLY A 126 -4.92 -3.15 13.24
N LEU A 127 -6.00 -2.43 12.86
CA LEU A 127 -7.21 -2.24 13.68
C LEU A 127 -7.91 -3.57 14.04
N PHE A 128 -7.67 -4.64 13.28
CA PHE A 128 -8.36 -5.92 13.38
C PHE A 128 -7.57 -7.04 14.07
N THR A 129 -6.25 -6.89 14.20
CA THR A 129 -5.37 -7.98 14.66
C THR A 129 -4.95 -7.88 16.12
N GLY A 130 -5.32 -6.81 16.84
CA GLY A 130 -5.15 -6.66 18.29
C GLY A 130 -3.71 -6.76 18.81
N GLY A 131 -2.73 -6.87 17.92
CA GLY A 131 -1.32 -6.99 18.22
C GLY A 131 -0.63 -5.64 18.08
N SER A 132 0.15 -5.28 19.08
CA SER A 132 1.11 -4.19 18.96
C SER A 132 2.47 -4.79 18.62
N VAL A 133 3.12 -4.27 17.59
CA VAL A 133 4.44 -4.74 17.16
C VAL A 133 5.46 -3.69 17.56
N GLN A 134 6.38 -4.07 18.43
CA GLN A 134 7.51 -3.22 18.77
C GLN A 134 8.52 -3.29 17.63
N GLU A 135 8.59 -2.24 16.81
CA GLU A 135 9.51 -2.19 15.66
C GLU A 135 10.96 -2.00 16.08
N MET A 136 11.18 -1.28 17.17
CA MET A 136 12.50 -0.96 17.69
C MET A 136 12.59 -1.18 19.19
N THR A 137 13.68 -1.82 19.60
CA THR A 137 14.05 -1.93 21.02
C THR A 137 15.17 -0.96 21.32
N LEU A 138 15.10 -0.34 22.50
CA LEU A 138 16.16 0.48 23.04
C LEU A 138 17.03 -0.37 23.98
N ASP A 139 18.32 -0.40 23.70
CA ASP A 139 19.36 -0.91 24.57
C ASP A 139 20.13 0.28 25.17
N ASP A 140 20.10 0.36 26.50
CA ASP A 140 20.72 1.40 27.34
C ASP A 140 21.84 0.80 28.20
N SER A 141 22.57 -0.18 27.67
CA SER A 141 23.67 -0.87 28.36
C SER A 141 24.87 0.03 28.70
N GLU A 142 25.02 1.17 28.04
CA GLU A 142 26.14 2.10 28.23
C GLU A 142 25.65 3.52 28.63
N PRO A 143 26.19 4.13 29.69
CA PRO A 143 25.81 5.48 30.10
C PRO A 143 26.00 6.50 28.96
N GLY A 144 24.89 7.10 28.53
CA GLY A 144 24.86 8.15 27.49
C GLY A 144 24.93 7.63 26.04
N LEU A 145 24.94 6.31 25.81
CA LEU A 145 24.86 5.72 24.47
C LEU A 145 23.54 4.96 24.32
N LEU A 146 22.63 5.51 23.51
CA LEU A 146 21.34 4.91 23.21
C LEU A 146 21.47 4.09 21.91
N LYS A 147 21.24 2.78 22.00
CA LYS A 147 21.25 1.87 20.85
C LYS A 147 19.82 1.44 20.53
N PHE A 148 19.37 1.69 19.31
CA PHE A 148 18.08 1.26 18.79
C PHE A 148 18.31 0.08 17.85
N ASN A 149 17.68 -1.06 18.13
CA ASN A 149 17.77 -2.25 17.28
C ASN A 149 16.42 -2.53 16.63
N VAL A 150 16.42 -2.77 15.33
CA VAL A 150 15.21 -3.14 14.59
C VAL A 150 14.88 -4.61 14.86
N THR A 151 13.65 -4.87 15.33
CA THR A 151 13.21 -6.23 15.66
C THR A 151 12.82 -7.01 14.40
N ASP A 152 12.96 -8.34 14.46
CA ASP A 152 12.54 -9.22 13.36
C ASP A 152 11.02 -9.17 13.14
N ALA A 153 10.25 -8.97 14.22
CA ALA A 153 8.81 -8.79 14.15
C ALA A 153 8.42 -7.51 13.38
N GLY A 154 9.14 -6.40 13.63
CA GLY A 154 8.97 -5.14 12.91
C GLY A 154 9.30 -5.28 11.42
N ILE A 155 10.38 -5.98 11.09
CA ILE A 155 10.78 -6.21 9.69
C ILE A 155 9.75 -7.04 8.95
N LYS A 156 9.26 -8.13 9.56
CA LYS A 156 8.21 -8.95 8.94
C LYS A 156 6.91 -8.17 8.74
N TYR A 157 6.51 -7.38 9.73
CA TYR A 157 5.33 -6.51 9.64
C TYR A 157 5.45 -5.52 8.48
N ARG A 158 6.55 -4.75 8.45
CA ARG A 158 6.82 -3.77 7.38
C ARG A 158 6.91 -4.41 6.01
N THR A 159 7.55 -5.58 5.92
CA THR A 159 7.64 -6.36 4.68
C THR A 159 6.24 -6.73 4.18
N SER A 160 5.39 -7.26 5.06
CA SER A 160 4.01 -7.60 4.66
C SER A 160 3.22 -6.38 4.21
N THR A 161 3.31 -5.26 4.92
CA THR A 161 2.59 -4.03 4.56
C THR A 161 3.06 -3.46 3.23
N ALA A 162 4.38 -3.43 2.98
CA ALA A 162 4.94 -2.93 1.73
C ALA A 162 4.54 -3.81 0.53
N LEU A 163 4.48 -5.13 0.70
CA LEU A 163 3.99 -6.05 -0.34
C LEU A 163 2.53 -5.80 -0.66
N THR A 164 1.66 -5.70 0.35
CA THR A 164 0.22 -5.44 0.14
C THR A 164 -0.01 -4.12 -0.59
N GLN A 165 0.68 -3.06 -0.19
CA GLN A 165 0.57 -1.76 -0.85
C GLN A 165 1.08 -1.80 -2.30
N SER A 166 2.18 -2.53 -2.56
CA SER A 166 2.73 -2.67 -3.91
C SER A 166 1.76 -3.42 -4.83
N ILE A 167 1.12 -4.48 -4.34
CA ILE A 167 0.10 -5.23 -5.08
C ILE A 167 -1.08 -4.32 -5.42
N GLU A 168 -1.59 -3.55 -4.46
CA GLU A 168 -2.72 -2.63 -4.70
C GLU A 168 -2.38 -1.56 -5.76
N VAL A 169 -1.17 -1.02 -5.71
CA VAL A 169 -0.70 -0.04 -6.70
C VAL A 169 -0.64 -0.67 -8.10
N VAL A 170 -0.10 -1.89 -8.20
CA VAL A 170 -0.02 -2.62 -9.48
C VAL A 170 -1.42 -2.92 -10.01
N GLU A 171 -2.32 -3.46 -9.17
CA GLU A 171 -3.71 -3.75 -9.55
C GLU A 171 -4.43 -2.50 -10.07
N ARG A 172 -4.31 -1.37 -9.37
CA ARG A 172 -4.92 -0.11 -9.80
C ARG A 172 -4.38 0.36 -11.15
N ARG A 173 -3.06 0.32 -11.35
CA ARG A 173 -2.44 0.74 -12.62
C ARG A 173 -2.82 -0.15 -13.79
N VAL A 174 -2.92 -1.45 -13.55
CA VAL A 174 -3.35 -2.40 -14.57
C VAL A 174 -4.81 -2.17 -14.94
N ASN A 175 -5.69 -1.95 -13.96
CA ASN A 175 -7.10 -1.64 -14.21
C ASN A 175 -7.31 -0.27 -14.90
N GLU A 176 -6.43 0.70 -14.68
CA GLU A 176 -6.46 2.00 -15.37
C GLU A 176 -6.07 1.91 -16.86
N LEU A 177 -5.28 0.90 -17.25
CA LEU A 177 -4.77 0.74 -18.62
C LEU A 177 -5.61 -0.21 -19.50
N GLY A 178 -6.54 -0.96 -18.91
CA GLY A 178 -7.51 -1.82 -19.61
C GLY A 178 -8.89 -1.19 -19.74
#